data_AF-A0A847XTG0-F1
#
_entry.id   AF-A0A847XTG0-F1
#
_cell.length_a   1.000
_cell.length_b   1.000
_cell.length_c   1.000
_cell.angle_alpha   90.00
_cell.angle_beta   90.00
_cell.angle_gamma   90.00
#
_symmetry.space_group_name_H-M   'P 1'
#
loop_
_entity.id
_entity.type
_entity.pdbx_description
1 polymer ?
#
loop_
_entity_poly.entity_id
_entity_poly.type
_entity_poly.pdbx_seq_one_letter_code
_entity_poly.pdbx_strand_id
1 'polypeptide(L)'
;PELGERICVIGLGLLGQLTCQILKANGCRVFGIDLDESLVKLVISTGIHSAIRRSDPRLIPACESFTMGQGFDSVIITAATQSNDPVELSAELLKKKGKIIVVGAVKMDIPRDPHFYRKELELKMSCSYGPGRYDVNYEENGNDYPFSYVRWTENRNMEAFLDLISEKRITVQPLITHVFDIENALEAYDIVLGKKKEKHIGILLKYKDNGKKKETIIRGKNTPVSEINVGFIGAGSFAPVSETIKNEFCNINEPLVISMRINAGFIPKEHWTQQHDVGAGRIIGEICHFIDLIQYFTDSEPVKVFAEAINSENVKITPDDNISIIVKLANGSVGNIVYLANGDKGMPKEKIEVFGAGMIGVINDFRDGVFYRGGKVIKLKSNGKGHREEIIRFLDSVKKGDESPISFRSVCLTTLTTFRIIDSLRTGLPQIISLDV
;
A
#
# COMPACT_ATOMS: atom_id res chain seq x y z
N PRO A 1 10.92 8.15 -26.06
CA PRO A 1 10.97 9.59 -26.31
C PRO A 1 12.21 10.19 -25.66
N GLU A 2 13.06 10.82 -26.45
CA GLU A 2 14.28 11.49 -26.03
C GLU A 2 14.14 13.02 -26.19
N LEU A 3 14.99 13.76 -25.47
CA LEU A 3 15.01 15.22 -25.53
C LEU A 3 15.25 15.69 -26.97
N GLY A 4 14.40 16.59 -27.47
CA GLY A 4 14.52 17.17 -28.80
C GLY A 4 13.89 16.36 -29.94
N GLU A 5 13.42 15.13 -29.70
CA GLU A 5 12.71 14.33 -30.71
C GLU A 5 11.41 15.03 -31.18
N ARG A 6 11.08 14.85 -32.46
CA ARG A 6 9.81 15.26 -33.06
C ARG A 6 8.85 14.08 -33.07
N ILE A 7 7.75 14.23 -32.35
CA ILE A 7 6.79 13.15 -32.13
C ILE A 7 5.41 13.60 -32.61
N CYS A 8 4.77 12.75 -33.41
CA CYS A 8 3.38 12.93 -33.82
C CYS A 8 2.45 12.12 -32.91
N VAL A 9 1.31 12.68 -32.52
CA VAL A 9 0.26 11.99 -31.76
C VAL A 9 -1.01 11.97 -32.60
N ILE A 10 -1.51 10.77 -32.93
CA ILE A 10 -2.74 10.57 -33.71
C ILE A 10 -3.87 10.16 -32.78
N GLY A 11 -4.91 10.99 -32.70
CA GLY A 11 -6.07 10.82 -31.81
C GLY A 11 -5.96 11.68 -30.55
N LEU A 12 -6.49 12.89 -30.59
CA LEU A 12 -6.46 13.91 -29.54
C LEU A 12 -7.67 13.85 -28.59
N GLY A 13 -8.18 12.65 -28.31
CA GLY A 13 -9.06 12.38 -27.16
C GLY A 13 -8.32 12.53 -25.82
N LEU A 14 -8.92 12.11 -24.70
CA LEU A 14 -8.34 12.29 -23.36
C LEU A 14 -6.87 11.83 -23.26
N LEU A 15 -6.57 10.61 -23.73
CA LEU A 15 -5.20 10.07 -23.72
C LEU A 15 -4.25 10.86 -24.62
N GLY A 16 -4.70 11.28 -25.80
CA GLY A 16 -3.88 12.06 -26.74
C GLY A 16 -3.56 13.46 -26.20
N GLN A 17 -4.51 14.12 -25.55
CA GLN A 17 -4.31 15.42 -24.90
C GLN A 17 -3.25 15.33 -23.81
N LEU A 18 -3.30 14.31 -22.96
CA LEU A 18 -2.32 14.10 -21.89
C LEU A 18 -0.96 13.67 -22.45
N THR A 19 -0.94 12.77 -23.43
CA THR A 19 0.29 12.30 -24.10
C THR A 19 1.05 13.48 -24.69
N CYS A 20 0.36 14.39 -25.40
CA CYS A 20 0.98 15.57 -25.97
C CYS A 20 1.65 16.47 -24.92
N GLN A 21 0.99 16.68 -23.77
CA GLN A 21 1.54 17.49 -22.68
C GLN A 21 2.75 16.81 -22.02
N ILE A 22 2.69 15.49 -21.79
CA ILE A 22 3.80 14.70 -21.22
C ILE A 22 5.02 14.74 -22.16
N LEU A 23 4.82 14.55 -23.46
CA LEU A 23 5.91 14.62 -24.44
C LEU A 23 6.56 16.00 -24.48
N LYS A 24 5.75 17.07 -24.45
CA LYS A 24 6.27 18.44 -24.35
C LYS A 24 7.06 18.64 -23.05
N ALA A 25 6.56 18.11 -21.93
CA ALA A 25 7.27 18.17 -20.65
C ALA A 25 8.60 17.39 -20.70
N ASN A 26 8.65 16.28 -21.42
CA ASN A 26 9.89 15.53 -21.67
C ASN A 26 10.86 16.23 -22.64
N GLY A 27 10.52 17.43 -23.13
CA GLY A 27 11.36 18.24 -24.02
C GLY A 27 11.28 17.84 -25.50
N CYS A 28 10.24 17.09 -25.89
CA CYS A 28 9.99 16.75 -27.28
C CYS A 28 9.24 17.87 -28.02
N ARG A 29 9.38 17.91 -29.34
CA ARG A 29 8.56 18.74 -30.24
C ARG A 29 7.36 17.95 -30.71
N VAL A 30 6.17 18.38 -30.33
CA VAL A 30 4.93 17.59 -30.45
C VAL A 30 4.03 18.13 -31.56
N PHE A 31 3.57 17.24 -32.44
CA PHE A 31 2.57 17.50 -33.48
C PHE A 31 1.32 16.65 -33.26
N GLY A 32 0.13 17.24 -33.19
CA GLY A 32 -1.13 16.52 -33.00
C GLY A 32 -1.94 16.34 -34.28
N ILE A 33 -2.62 15.20 -34.42
CA ILE A 33 -3.58 14.94 -35.52
C ILE A 33 -4.87 14.38 -34.93
N ASP A 34 -6.02 14.94 -35.33
CA ASP A 34 -7.33 14.39 -35.00
C ASP A 34 -8.34 14.62 -36.14
N LEU A 35 -9.50 13.96 -36.07
CA LEU A 35 -10.62 14.17 -36.97
C LEU A 35 -11.47 15.38 -36.54
N ASP A 36 -11.56 15.64 -35.23
CA ASP A 36 -12.36 16.71 -34.65
C ASP A 36 -11.55 18.00 -34.45
N GLU A 37 -11.97 19.06 -35.15
CA GLU A 37 -11.40 20.41 -35.04
C GLU A 37 -11.40 20.92 -33.59
N SER A 38 -12.41 20.57 -32.77
CA SER A 38 -12.43 21.05 -31.39
C SER A 38 -11.33 20.43 -30.54
N LEU A 39 -10.93 19.18 -30.81
CA LEU A 39 -9.83 18.51 -30.11
C LEU A 39 -8.46 19.05 -30.56
N VAL A 40 -8.34 19.39 -31.85
CA VAL A 40 -7.16 20.10 -32.40
C VAL A 40 -6.98 21.46 -31.73
N LYS A 41 -8.05 22.26 -31.63
CA LYS A 41 -8.00 23.57 -30.95
C LYS A 41 -7.69 23.45 -29.46
N LEU A 42 -8.27 22.46 -28.80
CA LEU A 42 -8.04 22.20 -27.38
C LEU A 42 -6.57 21.85 -27.11
N VAL A 43 -5.97 20.96 -27.90
CA VAL A 43 -4.57 20.59 -27.64
C VAL A 43 -3.65 21.79 -27.85
N ILE A 44 -3.92 22.63 -28.86
CA ILE A 44 -3.15 23.86 -29.12
C ILE A 44 -3.24 24.81 -27.92
N SER A 45 -4.40 24.91 -27.25
CA SER A 45 -4.54 25.78 -26.06
C SER A 45 -3.72 25.30 -24.85
N THR A 46 -3.31 24.02 -24.81
CA THR A 46 -2.35 23.50 -23.82
C THR A 46 -0.88 23.84 -24.15
N GLY A 47 -0.65 24.57 -25.24
CA GLY A 47 0.64 25.08 -25.65
C GLY A 47 1.54 24.06 -26.35
N ILE A 48 0.98 23.04 -26.98
CA ILE A 48 1.77 22.16 -27.86
C ILE A 48 2.25 22.93 -29.11
N HIS A 49 3.18 22.35 -29.86
CA HIS A 49 3.86 23.10 -30.92
C HIS A 49 3.01 23.27 -32.19
N SER A 50 2.26 22.23 -32.58
CA SER A 50 1.37 22.28 -33.75
C SER A 50 0.35 21.15 -33.69
N ALA A 51 -0.83 21.35 -34.26
CA ALA A 51 -1.76 20.27 -34.57
C ALA A 51 -2.62 20.62 -35.78
N ILE A 52 -3.15 19.61 -36.45
CA ILE A 52 -3.98 19.79 -37.64
C ILE A 52 -5.02 18.68 -37.76
N ARG A 53 -6.13 18.96 -38.45
CA ARG A 53 -7.10 17.92 -38.79
C ARG A 53 -6.55 16.93 -39.80
N ARG A 54 -6.90 15.65 -39.65
CA ARG A 54 -6.57 14.57 -40.59
C ARG A 54 -7.04 14.85 -42.03
N SER A 55 -8.19 15.51 -42.18
CA SER A 55 -8.80 15.86 -43.48
C SER A 55 -8.30 17.17 -44.07
N ASP A 56 -7.43 17.91 -43.38
CA ASP A 56 -6.88 19.16 -43.91
C ASP A 56 -5.91 18.84 -45.06
N PRO A 57 -6.08 19.44 -46.25
CA PRO A 57 -5.21 19.18 -47.40
C PRO A 57 -3.75 19.60 -47.15
N ARG A 58 -3.48 20.40 -46.12
CA ARG A 58 -2.13 20.84 -45.73
C ARG A 58 -1.45 19.91 -44.74
N LEU A 59 -2.06 18.79 -44.35
CA LEU A 59 -1.50 17.85 -43.37
C LEU A 59 -0.06 17.45 -43.70
N ILE A 60 0.19 16.91 -44.89
CA ILE A 60 1.53 16.44 -45.29
C ILE A 60 2.53 17.61 -45.36
N PRO A 61 2.26 18.73 -46.06
CA PRO A 61 3.16 19.89 -46.03
C PRO A 61 3.44 20.45 -44.63
N ALA A 62 2.45 20.43 -43.73
CA ALA A 62 2.63 20.89 -42.35
C ALA A 62 3.54 19.96 -41.55
N CYS A 63 3.39 18.64 -41.72
CA CYS A 63 4.27 17.64 -41.13
C CYS A 63 5.70 17.75 -41.66
N GLU A 64 5.88 17.92 -42.98
CA GLU A 64 7.19 18.12 -43.59
C GLU A 64 7.87 19.39 -43.06
N SER A 65 7.16 20.51 -43.01
CA SER A 65 7.68 21.78 -42.47
C SER A 65 8.07 21.63 -40.98
N PHE A 66 7.22 21.01 -40.17
CA PHE A 66 7.48 20.77 -38.74
C PHE A 66 8.72 19.89 -38.51
N THR A 67 8.93 18.91 -39.39
CA THR A 67 10.04 17.95 -39.34
C THR A 67 11.26 18.36 -40.14
N MET A 68 11.25 19.54 -40.77
CA MET A 68 12.32 20.02 -41.66
C MET A 68 12.62 19.00 -42.78
N GLY A 69 11.58 18.36 -43.30
CA GLY A 69 11.64 17.35 -44.37
C GLY A 69 12.20 15.99 -43.95
N GLN A 70 12.54 15.78 -42.67
CA GLN A 70 13.16 14.53 -42.21
C GLN A 70 12.14 13.45 -41.83
N GLY A 71 10.88 13.83 -41.56
CA GLY A 71 9.88 12.95 -40.95
C GLY A 71 9.99 12.90 -39.42
N PHE A 72 9.00 12.28 -38.78
CA PHE A 72 8.95 12.16 -37.31
C PHE A 72 9.86 11.05 -36.80
N ASP A 73 10.39 11.22 -35.59
CA ASP A 73 11.16 10.20 -34.86
C ASP A 73 10.23 9.07 -34.39
N SER A 74 9.04 9.43 -33.93
CA SER A 74 8.02 8.50 -33.49
C SER A 74 6.60 9.02 -33.77
N VAL A 75 5.66 8.09 -33.97
CA VAL A 75 4.23 8.38 -33.98
C VAL A 75 3.56 7.55 -32.89
N ILE A 76 2.79 8.21 -32.03
CA ILE A 76 2.00 7.57 -30.97
C ILE A 76 0.53 7.60 -31.38
N ILE A 77 -0.10 6.43 -31.45
CA ILE A 77 -1.50 6.28 -31.84
C ILE A 77 -2.35 6.10 -30.58
N THR A 78 -3.10 7.14 -30.24
CA THR A 78 -4.07 7.18 -29.12
C THR A 78 -5.52 7.16 -29.60
N ALA A 79 -5.75 7.00 -30.90
CA ALA A 79 -7.07 6.85 -31.50
C ALA A 79 -7.71 5.48 -31.19
N ALA A 80 -9.03 5.40 -31.27
CA ALA A 80 -9.79 4.15 -31.25
C ALA A 80 -10.65 4.06 -32.53
N THR A 81 -10.36 3.09 -33.40
CA THR A 81 -11.05 2.94 -34.69
C THR A 81 -10.83 1.56 -35.31
N GLN A 82 -11.78 1.11 -36.14
CA GLN A 82 -11.63 -0.09 -36.97
C GLN A 82 -10.88 0.17 -38.29
N SER A 83 -10.54 1.43 -38.59
CA SER A 83 -9.75 1.79 -39.76
C SER A 83 -8.26 1.51 -39.57
N ASN A 84 -7.57 1.16 -40.66
CA ASN A 84 -6.11 1.04 -40.70
C ASN A 84 -5.38 2.38 -40.92
N ASP A 85 -6.14 3.46 -41.19
CA ASP A 85 -5.60 4.80 -41.49
C ASP A 85 -4.54 5.29 -40.49
N PRO A 86 -4.71 5.14 -39.15
CA PRO A 86 -3.67 5.59 -38.21
C PRO A 86 -2.32 4.88 -38.40
N VAL A 87 -2.31 3.59 -38.74
CA VAL A 87 -1.09 2.80 -38.95
C VAL A 87 -0.42 3.18 -40.27
N GLU A 88 -1.20 3.30 -41.35
CA GLU A 88 -0.71 3.69 -42.67
C GLU A 88 -0.16 5.12 -42.68
N LEU A 89 -0.90 6.06 -42.11
CA LEU A 89 -0.47 7.44 -41.96
C LEU A 89 0.81 7.53 -41.11
N SER A 90 0.89 6.77 -40.02
CA SER A 90 2.12 6.73 -39.21
C SER A 90 3.33 6.32 -40.05
N ALA A 91 3.18 5.31 -40.90
CA ALA A 91 4.27 4.84 -41.76
C ALA A 91 4.69 5.88 -42.82
N GLU A 92 3.74 6.65 -43.35
CA GLU A 92 3.99 7.78 -44.26
C GLU A 92 4.77 8.90 -43.56
N LEU A 93 4.38 9.28 -42.34
CA LEU A 93 4.92 10.43 -41.60
C LEU A 93 6.30 10.19 -40.96
N LEU A 94 6.67 8.93 -40.73
CA LEU A 94 7.93 8.59 -40.05
C LEU A 94 9.16 8.76 -40.94
N LYS A 95 10.29 9.10 -40.29
CA LYS A 95 11.62 8.99 -40.88
C LYS A 95 12.04 7.51 -41.04
N LYS A 96 13.15 7.27 -41.75
CA LYS A 96 13.78 5.94 -41.78
C LYS A 96 14.19 5.51 -40.35
N LYS A 97 13.84 4.29 -39.95
CA LYS A 97 13.97 3.72 -38.59
C LYS A 97 13.10 4.39 -37.54
N GLY A 98 12.02 5.04 -37.97
CA GLY A 98 11.02 5.62 -37.08
C GLY A 98 10.19 4.55 -36.36
N LYS A 99 9.56 4.95 -35.25
CA LYS A 99 8.79 4.05 -34.38
C LYS A 99 7.30 4.40 -34.38
N ILE A 100 6.46 3.39 -34.50
CA ILE A 100 5.01 3.48 -34.30
C ILE A 100 4.70 2.87 -32.94
N ILE A 101 4.04 3.62 -32.05
CA ILE A 101 3.64 3.17 -30.73
C ILE A 101 2.11 3.14 -30.69
N VAL A 102 1.54 1.95 -30.60
CA VAL A 102 0.10 1.72 -30.53
C VAL A 102 -0.33 1.73 -29.07
N VAL A 103 -1.13 2.73 -28.68
CA VAL A 103 -1.71 2.87 -27.33
C VAL A 103 -3.21 2.61 -27.36
N GLY A 104 -3.91 3.17 -28.36
CA GLY A 104 -5.34 3.01 -28.53
C GLY A 104 -5.73 1.73 -29.29
N ALA A 105 -7.04 1.46 -29.33
CA ALA A 105 -7.59 0.30 -30.02
C ALA A 105 -7.79 0.60 -31.51
N VAL A 106 -6.79 0.31 -32.34
CA VAL A 106 -6.83 0.49 -33.81
C VAL A 106 -6.68 -0.83 -34.55
N LYS A 107 -7.14 -0.87 -35.81
CA LYS A 107 -6.79 -1.97 -36.71
C LYS A 107 -5.27 -1.97 -36.94
N MET A 108 -4.66 -3.16 -36.96
CA MET A 108 -3.21 -3.35 -37.06
C MET A 108 -2.83 -4.18 -38.29
N ASP A 109 -3.38 -3.86 -39.47
CA ASP A 109 -2.90 -4.47 -40.71
C ASP A 109 -1.61 -3.76 -41.11
N ILE A 110 -0.48 -4.47 -41.11
CA ILE A 110 0.84 -3.86 -41.34
C ILE A 110 1.22 -3.99 -42.83
N PRO A 111 1.12 -2.92 -43.64
CA PRO A 111 1.47 -3.00 -45.05
C PRO A 111 2.99 -3.04 -45.22
N ARG A 112 3.49 -3.93 -46.09
CA ARG A 112 4.93 -4.02 -46.39
C ARG A 112 5.45 -2.79 -47.14
N ASP A 113 4.77 -2.42 -48.22
CA ASP A 113 5.08 -1.29 -49.09
C ASP A 113 3.99 -0.21 -48.97
N PRO A 114 4.28 1.07 -49.28
CA PRO A 114 5.59 1.56 -49.74
C PRO A 114 6.56 1.91 -48.60
N HIS A 115 6.09 1.95 -47.34
CA HIS A 115 6.85 2.58 -46.26
C HIS A 115 7.54 1.62 -45.30
N PHE A 116 6.84 0.66 -44.68
CA PHE A 116 7.41 -0.16 -43.58
C PHE A 116 8.72 -0.83 -43.95
N TYR A 117 8.76 -1.54 -45.08
CA TYR A 117 9.96 -2.25 -45.52
C TYR A 117 11.08 -1.28 -45.92
N ARG A 118 10.76 -0.24 -46.69
CA ARG A 118 11.77 0.70 -47.23
C ARG A 118 12.36 1.61 -46.15
N LYS A 119 11.55 1.97 -45.16
CA LYS A 119 11.95 2.80 -44.03
C LYS A 119 12.44 1.99 -42.84
N GLU A 120 12.39 0.66 -42.86
CA GLU A 120 12.78 -0.20 -41.71
C GLU A 120 12.08 0.23 -40.41
N LEU A 121 10.74 0.40 -40.47
CA LEU A 121 9.97 0.92 -39.32
C LEU A 121 9.80 -0.12 -38.21
N GLU A 122 9.77 0.35 -36.98
CA GLU A 122 9.49 -0.46 -35.79
C GLU A 122 8.05 -0.18 -35.32
N LEU A 123 7.27 -1.23 -35.03
CA LEU A 123 5.94 -1.12 -34.43
C LEU A 123 5.95 -1.73 -33.03
N LYS A 124 5.48 -0.96 -32.04
CA LYS A 124 5.39 -1.36 -30.63
C LYS A 124 3.97 -1.25 -30.13
N MET A 125 3.59 -2.22 -29.30
CA MET A 125 2.35 -2.17 -28.53
C MET A 125 2.65 -1.63 -27.13
N SER A 126 1.84 -0.67 -26.67
CA SER A 126 1.86 -0.20 -25.28
C SER A 126 1.06 -1.15 -24.40
N CYS A 127 1.69 -1.71 -23.37
CA CYS A 127 0.99 -2.52 -22.37
C CYS A 127 0.46 -1.62 -21.25
N SER A 128 -0.82 -1.26 -21.28
CA SER A 128 -1.57 -0.54 -20.22
C SER A 128 -0.70 0.43 -19.37
N TYR A 129 -0.50 0.12 -18.09
CA TYR A 129 0.32 0.88 -17.14
C TYR A 129 1.76 0.35 -16.98
N GLY A 130 2.19 -0.55 -17.86
CA GLY A 130 3.57 -1.01 -17.98
C GLY A 130 3.90 -2.22 -17.10
N PRO A 131 5.17 -2.33 -16.65
CA PRO A 131 5.62 -3.40 -15.76
C PRO A 131 4.72 -3.57 -14.54
N GLY A 132 4.30 -4.80 -14.27
CA GLY A 132 3.33 -5.14 -13.23
C GLY A 132 1.97 -5.51 -13.78
N ARG A 133 1.63 -5.09 -15.00
CA ARG A 133 0.38 -5.53 -15.63
C ARG A 133 0.39 -7.03 -15.83
N TYR A 134 -0.65 -7.70 -15.34
CA TYR A 134 -0.81 -9.16 -15.31
C TYR A 134 0.13 -9.91 -14.35
N ASP A 135 0.78 -9.21 -13.41
CA ASP A 135 1.56 -9.82 -12.32
C ASP A 135 0.78 -9.72 -11.01
N VAL A 136 0.32 -10.88 -10.50
CA VAL A 136 -0.42 -11.00 -9.24
C VAL A 136 0.35 -10.43 -8.05
N ASN A 137 1.68 -10.58 -8.02
CA ASN A 137 2.49 -10.07 -6.91
C ASN A 137 2.50 -8.56 -6.86
N TYR A 138 2.42 -7.92 -8.02
CA TYR A 138 2.35 -6.47 -8.12
C TYR A 138 0.92 -5.97 -7.92
N GLU A 139 -0.05 -6.48 -8.69
CA GLU A 139 -1.43 -5.97 -8.74
C GLU A 139 -2.23 -6.32 -7.48
N GLU A 140 -2.15 -7.56 -7.01
CA GLU A 140 -3.00 -8.05 -5.91
C GLU A 140 -2.28 -7.98 -4.57
N ASN A 141 -0.99 -8.35 -4.55
CA ASN A 141 -0.21 -8.38 -3.31
C ASN A 141 0.47 -7.03 -2.99
N GLY A 142 0.48 -6.06 -3.92
CA GLY A 142 1.03 -4.72 -3.69
C GLY A 142 2.55 -4.68 -3.55
N ASN A 143 3.27 -5.69 -4.04
CA ASN A 143 4.72 -5.73 -4.00
C ASN A 143 5.30 -4.98 -5.20
N ASP A 144 5.77 -3.74 -4.98
CA ASP A 144 6.40 -2.93 -6.02
C ASP A 144 7.74 -3.54 -6.48
N TYR A 145 8.11 -3.34 -7.75
CA TYR A 145 9.37 -3.86 -8.27
C TYR A 145 10.56 -3.10 -7.70
N PRO A 146 11.72 -3.76 -7.50
CA PRO A 146 12.94 -3.09 -7.09
C PRO A 146 13.26 -1.85 -7.94
N PHE A 147 13.39 -0.69 -7.29
CA PHE A 147 13.55 0.60 -7.95
C PHE A 147 14.71 0.66 -8.95
N SER A 148 15.84 0.04 -8.59
CA SER A 148 17.05 0.02 -9.42
C SER A 148 16.91 -0.81 -10.70
N TYR A 149 15.93 -1.71 -10.79
CA TYR A 149 15.74 -2.60 -11.93
C TYR A 149 14.56 -2.19 -12.81
N VAL A 150 13.50 -1.64 -12.22
CA VAL A 150 12.29 -1.23 -12.94
C VAL A 150 11.93 0.21 -12.56
N ARG A 151 12.43 1.18 -13.33
CA ARG A 151 12.21 2.61 -13.01
C ARG A 151 10.73 3.01 -13.05
N TRP A 152 9.97 2.43 -13.96
CA TRP A 152 8.60 2.80 -14.26
C TRP A 152 7.65 1.64 -13.95
N THR A 153 6.95 1.77 -12.83
CA THR A 153 5.82 0.93 -12.41
C THR A 153 4.56 1.79 -12.39
N GLU A 154 3.36 1.19 -12.29
CA GLU A 154 2.12 1.96 -12.24
C GLU A 154 2.15 3.04 -11.13
N ASN A 155 2.62 2.70 -9.94
CA ASN A 155 2.71 3.62 -8.81
C ASN A 155 3.63 4.81 -9.12
N ARG A 156 4.82 4.56 -9.70
CA ARG A 156 5.81 5.59 -10.05
C ARG A 156 5.39 6.43 -11.26
N ASN A 157 4.63 5.84 -12.18
CA ASN A 157 4.02 6.56 -13.30
C ASN A 157 2.98 7.56 -12.76
N MET A 158 2.17 7.15 -11.79
CA MET A 158 1.20 8.03 -11.12
C MET A 158 1.90 9.14 -10.32
N GLU A 159 2.94 8.82 -9.55
CA GLU A 159 3.78 9.80 -8.85
C GLU A 159 4.34 10.85 -9.82
N ALA A 160 4.99 10.42 -10.89
CA ALA A 160 5.55 11.35 -11.89
C ALA A 160 4.48 12.19 -12.58
N PHE A 161 3.29 11.65 -12.82
CA PHE A 161 2.17 12.42 -13.36
C PHE A 161 1.69 13.50 -12.37
N LEU A 162 1.60 13.17 -11.09
CA LEU A 162 1.26 14.12 -10.03
C LEU A 162 2.33 15.21 -9.89
N ASP A 163 3.61 14.86 -10.00
CA ASP A 163 4.71 15.83 -10.02
C ASP A 163 4.54 16.82 -11.18
N LEU A 164 4.28 16.33 -12.39
CA LEU A 164 4.06 17.19 -13.56
C LEU A 164 2.84 18.12 -13.41
N ILE A 165 1.80 17.68 -12.70
CA ILE A 165 0.66 18.55 -12.35
C ILE A 165 1.10 19.60 -11.32
N SER A 166 1.83 19.21 -10.28
CA SER A 166 2.29 20.11 -9.22
C SER A 166 3.20 21.22 -9.76
N GLU A 167 4.06 20.85 -10.72
CA GLU A 167 4.95 21.75 -11.45
C GLU A 167 4.23 22.57 -12.54
N LYS A 168 2.90 22.39 -12.70
CA LYS A 168 2.07 23.04 -13.71
C LYS A 168 2.52 22.77 -15.16
N ARG A 169 3.21 21.65 -15.38
CA ARG A 169 3.62 21.19 -16.73
C ARG A 169 2.49 20.45 -17.45
N ILE A 170 1.51 19.95 -16.69
CA ILE A 170 0.25 19.39 -17.21
C ILE A 170 -0.93 20.18 -16.65
N THR A 171 -1.86 20.55 -17.53
CA THR A 171 -3.11 21.22 -17.17
C THR A 171 -4.29 20.32 -17.51
N VAL A 172 -5.00 19.86 -16.47
CA VAL A 172 -6.14 18.95 -16.61
C VAL A 172 -7.50 19.66 -16.67
N GLN A 173 -7.60 20.88 -16.16
CA GLN A 173 -8.87 21.60 -16.03
C GLN A 173 -9.64 21.73 -17.37
N PRO A 174 -9.00 22.07 -18.51
CA PRO A 174 -9.68 22.14 -19.81
C PRO A 174 -10.18 20.80 -20.34
N LEU A 175 -9.70 19.68 -19.78
CA LEU A 175 -10.11 18.33 -20.18
C LEU A 175 -11.41 17.90 -19.48
N ILE A 176 -11.79 18.57 -18.40
CA ILE A 176 -13.03 18.29 -17.66
C ILE A 176 -14.19 18.92 -18.43
N THR A 177 -14.99 18.06 -19.06
CA THR A 177 -16.17 18.47 -19.83
C THR A 177 -17.45 18.43 -19.01
N HIS A 178 -17.57 17.46 -18.10
CA HIS A 178 -18.75 17.27 -17.28
C HIS A 178 -18.36 16.91 -15.86
N VAL A 179 -19.20 17.34 -14.91
CA VAL A 179 -19.15 16.93 -13.51
C VAL A 179 -20.56 16.52 -13.13
N PHE A 180 -20.75 15.26 -12.77
CA PHE A 180 -22.03 14.73 -12.28
C PHE A 180 -21.91 14.43 -10.79
N ASP A 181 -22.92 14.77 -10.01
CA ASP A 181 -23.04 14.19 -8.68
C ASP A 181 -23.15 12.66 -8.81
N ILE A 182 -22.57 11.92 -7.86
CA ILE A 182 -22.47 10.45 -7.91
C ILE A 182 -23.85 9.79 -8.06
N GLU A 183 -24.89 10.39 -7.51
CA GLU A 183 -26.28 9.95 -7.63
C GLU A 183 -26.77 9.93 -9.08
N ASN A 184 -26.19 10.76 -9.95
CA ASN A 184 -26.52 10.87 -11.37
C ASN A 184 -25.49 10.17 -12.28
N ALA A 185 -24.67 9.26 -11.73
CA ALA A 185 -23.61 8.59 -12.49
C ALA A 185 -24.14 7.84 -13.73
N LEU A 186 -25.39 7.35 -13.72
CA LEU A 186 -25.97 6.67 -14.87
C LEU A 186 -26.09 7.59 -16.11
N GLU A 187 -26.33 8.88 -15.93
CA GLU A 187 -26.37 9.85 -17.04
C GLU A 187 -24.99 10.02 -17.69
N ALA A 188 -23.92 10.00 -16.88
CA ALA A 188 -22.56 9.99 -17.39
C ALA A 188 -22.28 8.75 -18.24
N TYR A 189 -22.72 7.57 -17.81
CA TYR A 189 -22.59 6.34 -18.59
C TYR A 189 -23.38 6.37 -19.89
N ASP A 190 -24.57 6.98 -19.90
CA ASP A 190 -25.37 7.11 -21.12
C ASP A 190 -24.67 7.98 -22.19
N ILE A 191 -23.88 8.98 -21.77
CA ILE A 191 -23.01 9.76 -22.67
C ILE A 191 -21.84 8.91 -23.18
N VAL A 192 -21.09 8.25 -22.29
CA VAL A 192 -19.88 7.47 -22.65
C VAL A 192 -20.21 6.28 -23.55
N LEU A 193 -21.32 5.59 -23.29
CA LEU A 193 -21.79 4.46 -24.09
C LEU A 193 -22.50 4.91 -25.38
N GLY A 194 -22.61 6.22 -25.64
CA GLY A 194 -23.16 6.78 -26.87
C GLY A 194 -24.68 6.71 -26.99
N LYS A 195 -25.42 6.41 -25.91
CA LYS A 195 -26.88 6.53 -25.88
C LYS A 195 -27.33 7.98 -25.99
N LYS A 196 -26.55 8.90 -25.41
CA LYS A 196 -26.70 10.36 -25.55
C LYS A 196 -25.52 10.92 -26.33
N LYS A 197 -25.77 11.52 -27.49
CA LYS A 197 -24.72 12.09 -28.35
C LYS A 197 -24.30 13.47 -27.83
N GLU A 198 -23.36 13.48 -26.91
CA GLU A 198 -22.71 14.69 -26.40
C GLU A 198 -21.19 14.59 -26.53
N LYS A 199 -20.56 15.71 -26.89
CA LYS A 199 -19.10 15.79 -26.95
C LYS A 199 -18.55 15.75 -25.52
N HIS A 200 -17.64 14.82 -25.25
CA HIS A 200 -17.04 14.66 -23.93
C HIS A 200 -15.56 14.27 -24.04
N ILE A 201 -14.77 14.62 -23.02
CA ILE A 201 -13.35 14.27 -22.91
C ILE A 201 -13.12 13.64 -21.53
N GLY A 202 -13.16 14.44 -20.48
CA GLY A 202 -13.15 14.00 -19.09
C GLY A 202 -14.52 14.21 -18.46
N ILE A 203 -15.01 13.18 -17.78
CA ILE A 203 -16.23 13.24 -16.96
C ILE A 203 -15.82 12.90 -15.53
N LEU A 204 -16.14 13.79 -14.58
CA LEU A 204 -15.88 13.56 -13.17
C LEU A 204 -17.17 13.20 -12.42
N LEU A 205 -17.03 12.30 -11.46
CA LEU A 205 -18.08 12.00 -10.48
C LEU A 205 -17.76 12.74 -9.19
N LYS A 206 -18.68 13.60 -8.79
CA LYS A 206 -18.61 14.37 -7.55
C LYS A 206 -19.34 13.62 -6.45
N TYR A 207 -18.61 13.28 -5.41
CA TYR A 207 -19.19 12.71 -4.21
C TYR A 207 -19.58 13.84 -3.27
N LYS A 208 -20.66 13.64 -2.48
CA LYS A 208 -21.01 14.57 -1.40
C LYS A 208 -19.81 14.71 -0.46
N ASP A 209 -19.57 15.94 -0.03
CA ASP A 209 -18.49 16.24 0.90
C ASP A 209 -18.73 15.49 2.21
N ASN A 210 -17.98 14.42 2.41
CA ASN A 210 -17.99 13.68 3.66
C ASN A 210 -16.96 14.40 4.52
N GLY A 211 -17.38 15.48 5.20
CA GLY A 211 -16.56 16.46 5.93
C GLY A 211 -15.64 15.91 7.03
N LYS A 212 -15.41 14.60 7.06
CA LYS A 212 -14.30 13.93 7.73
C LYS A 212 -13.56 13.08 6.69
N LYS A 213 -12.49 13.62 6.10
CA LYS A 213 -11.40 12.75 5.66
C LYS A 213 -11.01 11.95 6.89
N LYS A 214 -11.07 10.61 6.83
CA LYS A 214 -10.48 9.79 7.90
C LYS A 214 -8.99 10.05 7.84
N GLU A 215 -8.48 10.92 8.70
CA GLU A 215 -7.06 10.97 8.99
C GLU A 215 -6.71 9.64 9.64
N THR A 216 -6.03 8.77 8.91
CA THR A 216 -5.53 7.48 9.41
C THR A 216 -4.40 7.64 10.42
N ILE A 217 -3.91 8.88 10.62
CA ILE A 217 -2.87 9.21 11.58
C ILE A 217 -3.52 9.87 12.79
N ILE A 218 -3.86 9.06 13.80
CA ILE A 218 -4.18 9.60 15.13
C ILE A 218 -2.85 9.97 15.80
N ARG A 219 -2.45 11.24 15.72
CA ARG A 219 -1.41 11.76 16.61
C ARG A 219 -2.00 11.84 18.03
N GLY A 220 -1.67 10.87 18.86
CA GLY A 220 -2.07 10.88 20.27
C GLY A 220 -1.56 12.15 20.95
N LYS A 221 -2.47 12.97 21.49
CA LYS A 221 -2.09 14.02 22.43
C LYS A 221 -1.89 13.37 23.80
N ASN A 222 -0.66 13.38 24.31
CA ASN A 222 -0.32 12.88 25.64
C ASN A 222 -0.61 13.89 26.78
N THR A 223 -1.31 14.99 26.50
CA THR A 223 -1.74 15.94 27.55
C THR A 223 -2.89 15.34 28.38
N PRO A 224 -2.86 15.46 29.72
CA PRO A 224 -3.98 15.06 30.58
C PRO A 224 -5.25 15.77 30.11
N VAL A 225 -6.25 15.00 29.67
CA VAL A 225 -7.53 15.54 29.24
C VAL A 225 -8.46 15.53 30.45
N SER A 226 -9.21 16.61 30.65
CA SER A 226 -10.25 16.74 31.68
C SER A 226 -11.41 15.73 31.54
N GLU A 227 -11.43 14.94 30.46
CA GLU A 227 -12.38 13.86 30.20
C GLU A 227 -11.63 12.55 29.93
N ILE A 228 -12.05 11.47 30.60
CA ILE A 228 -11.35 10.18 30.66
C ILE A 228 -11.33 9.50 29.28
N ASN A 229 -10.15 9.29 28.71
CA ASN A 229 -9.94 8.43 27.53
C ASN A 229 -8.79 7.47 27.81
N VAL A 230 -9.10 6.29 28.37
CA VAL A 230 -8.12 5.29 28.78
C VAL A 230 -8.43 3.96 28.12
N GLY A 231 -7.41 3.33 27.54
CA GLY A 231 -7.45 1.98 26.99
C GLY A 231 -6.40 1.10 27.65
N PHE A 232 -6.74 -0.15 27.92
CA PHE A 232 -5.85 -1.17 28.45
C PHE A 232 -5.65 -2.29 27.43
N ILE A 233 -4.45 -2.86 27.36
CA ILE A 233 -4.21 -4.09 26.60
C ILE A 233 -3.61 -5.15 27.52
N GLY A 234 -4.47 -6.00 28.06
CA GLY A 234 -4.06 -7.20 28.79
C GLY A 234 -3.57 -6.92 30.20
N ALA A 235 -4.06 -7.71 31.16
CA ALA A 235 -3.71 -7.53 32.55
C ALA A 235 -2.34 -8.12 32.94
N GLY A 236 -1.68 -8.86 32.03
CA GLY A 236 -0.47 -9.63 32.32
C GLY A 236 0.71 -8.78 32.80
N SER A 237 0.84 -7.54 32.34
CA SER A 237 1.84 -6.57 32.78
C SER A 237 1.61 -6.08 34.22
N PHE A 238 0.40 -6.26 34.76
CA PHE A 238 0.03 -5.95 36.14
C PHE A 238 0.05 -7.17 37.07
N ALA A 239 0.31 -8.37 36.55
CA ALA A 239 0.36 -9.56 37.38
C ALA A 239 1.53 -9.47 38.39
N PRO A 240 1.34 -9.82 39.68
CA PRO A 240 2.38 -9.69 40.70
C PRO A 240 3.69 -10.40 40.35
N VAL A 241 3.61 -11.55 39.68
CA VAL A 241 4.79 -12.30 39.22
C VAL A 241 5.53 -11.58 38.08
N SER A 242 4.80 -10.91 37.18
CA SER A 242 5.40 -10.10 36.11
C SER A 242 6.16 -8.92 36.69
N GLU A 243 5.56 -8.19 37.64
CA GLU A 243 6.20 -7.07 38.33
C GLU A 243 7.44 -7.52 39.10
N THR A 244 7.37 -8.64 39.80
CA THR A 244 8.52 -9.20 40.53
C THR A 244 9.67 -9.55 39.58
N ILE A 245 9.38 -10.23 38.45
CA ILE A 245 10.40 -10.57 37.46
C ILE A 245 10.96 -9.31 36.80
N LYS A 246 10.11 -8.36 36.42
CA LYS A 246 10.52 -7.09 35.81
C LYS A 246 11.50 -6.33 36.70
N ASN A 247 11.23 -6.26 38.00
CA ASN A 247 12.08 -5.56 38.96
C ASN A 247 13.48 -6.17 39.08
N GLU A 248 13.65 -7.48 38.87
CA GLU A 248 14.98 -8.10 38.86
C GLU A 248 15.80 -7.70 37.61
N PHE A 249 15.15 -7.28 36.53
CA PHE A 249 15.77 -6.83 35.28
C PHE A 249 15.87 -5.29 35.14
N CYS A 250 15.41 -4.49 36.10
CA CYS A 250 15.35 -3.03 35.93
C CYS A 250 16.72 -2.33 35.79
N ASN A 251 17.81 -2.96 36.25
CA ASN A 251 19.15 -2.37 36.27
C ASN A 251 20.14 -3.08 35.33
N ILE A 252 19.66 -3.81 34.33
CA ILE A 252 20.54 -4.46 33.35
C ILE A 252 20.73 -3.55 32.12
N ASN A 253 21.92 -3.60 31.53
CA ASN A 253 22.27 -2.88 30.29
C ASN A 253 22.37 -3.82 29.08
N GLU A 254 21.72 -4.98 29.15
CA GLU A 254 21.76 -6.01 28.11
C GLU A 254 20.37 -6.24 27.51
N PRO A 255 20.27 -6.52 26.20
CA PRO A 255 19.01 -6.93 25.57
C PRO A 255 18.45 -8.21 26.20
N LEU A 256 17.12 -8.26 26.29
CA LEU A 256 16.40 -9.44 26.75
C LEU A 256 15.99 -10.34 25.58
N VAL A 257 15.87 -11.64 25.85
CA VAL A 257 15.11 -12.57 25.02
C VAL A 257 13.90 -13.02 25.81
N ILE A 258 12.71 -12.83 25.26
CA ILE A 258 11.47 -13.26 25.89
C ILE A 258 10.87 -14.38 25.05
N SER A 259 10.56 -15.51 25.65
CA SER A 259 9.95 -16.65 24.99
C SER A 259 8.60 -16.95 25.63
N MET A 260 7.53 -16.95 24.83
CA MET A 260 6.17 -17.17 25.28
C MET A 260 5.53 -18.32 24.50
N ARG A 261 4.95 -19.29 25.22
CA ARG A 261 4.13 -20.35 24.64
C ARG A 261 2.73 -20.28 25.21
N ILE A 262 1.74 -20.18 24.32
CA ILE A 262 0.33 -20.11 24.64
C ILE A 262 -0.39 -21.29 24.00
N ASN A 263 -1.05 -22.12 24.81
CA ASN A 263 -1.92 -23.20 24.39
C ASN A 263 -3.38 -22.79 24.64
N ALA A 264 -3.90 -21.94 23.76
CA ALA A 264 -5.22 -21.32 23.92
C ALA A 264 -6.39 -22.27 23.59
N GLY A 265 -6.09 -23.43 23.02
CA GLY A 265 -7.07 -24.46 22.67
C GLY A 265 -7.95 -24.10 21.48
N PHE A 266 -8.64 -25.11 20.95
CA PHE A 266 -9.47 -25.00 19.75
C PHE A 266 -10.73 -24.16 19.95
N ILE A 267 -11.04 -23.30 18.95
CA ILE A 267 -12.32 -22.59 18.83
C ILE A 267 -12.96 -22.93 17.47
N PRO A 268 -14.26 -23.31 17.42
CA PRO A 268 -14.98 -23.54 16.16
C PRO A 268 -15.08 -22.29 15.26
N LYS A 269 -15.12 -22.49 13.94
CA LYS A 269 -15.17 -21.39 12.95
C LYS A 269 -16.42 -20.53 13.02
N GLU A 270 -17.51 -21.08 13.55
CA GLU A 270 -18.79 -20.39 13.72
C GLU A 270 -18.80 -19.45 14.93
N HIS A 271 -17.82 -19.58 15.84
CA HIS A 271 -17.70 -18.73 17.00
C HIS A 271 -17.37 -17.30 16.57
N TRP A 272 -17.99 -16.30 17.20
CA TRP A 272 -17.88 -14.89 16.82
C TRP A 272 -16.43 -14.38 16.76
N THR A 273 -15.52 -14.94 17.57
CA THR A 273 -14.08 -14.58 17.54
C THR A 273 -13.40 -14.92 16.22
N GLN A 274 -13.90 -15.94 15.51
CA GLN A 274 -13.39 -16.38 14.20
C GLN A 274 -14.06 -15.62 13.04
N GLN A 275 -15.15 -14.89 13.30
CA GLN A 275 -15.83 -14.09 12.29
C GLN A 275 -15.03 -12.81 12.02
N HIS A 276 -14.63 -12.63 10.76
CA HIS A 276 -13.71 -11.57 10.35
C HIS A 276 -14.25 -10.16 10.63
N ASP A 277 -15.55 -9.95 10.50
CA ASP A 277 -16.24 -8.67 10.67
C ASP A 277 -16.55 -8.31 12.13
N VAL A 278 -16.52 -9.29 13.05
CA VAL A 278 -16.86 -9.08 14.47
C VAL A 278 -15.65 -9.27 15.37
N GLY A 279 -15.05 -10.47 15.34
CA GLY A 279 -13.97 -10.85 16.26
C GLY A 279 -12.57 -10.65 15.70
N ALA A 280 -12.41 -10.64 14.38
CA ALA A 280 -11.15 -10.43 13.67
C ALA A 280 -10.00 -11.39 14.06
N GLY A 281 -10.33 -12.56 14.62
CA GLY A 281 -9.36 -13.61 14.94
C GLY A 281 -8.48 -13.34 16.16
N ARG A 282 -7.64 -14.33 16.49
CA ARG A 282 -6.82 -14.31 17.72
C ARG A 282 -5.58 -13.44 17.62
N ILE A 283 -5.10 -13.14 16.42
CA ILE A 283 -3.94 -12.25 16.23
C ILE A 283 -4.27 -10.85 16.76
N ILE A 284 -5.43 -10.30 16.38
CA ILE A 284 -5.86 -8.99 16.87
C ILE A 284 -6.42 -9.09 18.29
N GLY A 285 -7.25 -10.10 18.55
CA GLY A 285 -8.02 -10.19 19.80
C GLY A 285 -7.27 -10.74 21.02
N GLU A 286 -6.26 -11.60 20.86
CA GLU A 286 -5.56 -12.24 22.00
C GLU A 286 -4.04 -12.02 21.97
N ILE A 287 -3.39 -12.04 20.79
CA ILE A 287 -1.93 -11.91 20.69
C ILE A 287 -1.42 -10.51 21.09
N CYS A 288 -2.27 -9.48 20.97
CA CYS A 288 -1.97 -8.12 21.44
C CYS A 288 -1.50 -8.09 22.91
N HIS A 289 -2.07 -8.93 23.79
CA HIS A 289 -1.68 -9.01 25.19
C HIS A 289 -0.23 -9.47 25.39
N PHE A 290 0.28 -10.34 24.51
CA PHE A 290 1.65 -10.85 24.61
C PHE A 290 2.66 -9.89 23.99
N ILE A 291 2.26 -9.12 22.99
CA ILE A 291 3.07 -8.00 22.46
C ILE A 291 3.22 -6.90 23.51
N ASP A 292 2.12 -6.54 24.19
CA ASP A 292 2.17 -5.60 25.33
C ASP A 292 3.13 -6.11 26.41
N LEU A 293 3.03 -7.39 26.78
CA LEU A 293 3.89 -7.97 27.80
C LEU A 293 5.39 -8.01 27.40
N ILE A 294 5.69 -8.20 26.12
CA ILE A 294 7.07 -8.07 25.59
C ILE A 294 7.57 -6.64 25.77
N GLN A 295 6.76 -5.63 25.42
CA GLN A 295 7.12 -4.23 25.62
C GLN A 295 7.34 -3.94 27.10
N TYR A 296 6.45 -4.42 27.97
CA TYR A 296 6.54 -4.27 29.42
C TYR A 296 7.87 -4.81 29.97
N PHE A 297 8.26 -6.04 29.62
CA PHE A 297 9.52 -6.60 30.12
C PHE A 297 10.76 -5.89 29.57
N THR A 298 10.70 -5.40 28.33
CA THR A 298 11.86 -4.80 27.65
C THR A 298 11.99 -3.28 27.84
N ASP A 299 10.95 -2.59 28.31
CA ASP A 299 10.82 -1.13 28.23
C ASP A 299 11.18 -0.58 26.85
N SER A 300 10.77 -1.29 25.79
CA SER A 300 11.20 -0.98 24.44
C SER A 300 10.10 -1.20 23.41
N GLU A 301 10.13 -0.34 22.40
CA GLU A 301 9.19 -0.36 21.27
C GLU A 301 9.50 -1.49 20.28
N PRO A 302 8.49 -2.17 19.72
CA PRO A 302 8.67 -3.11 18.64
C PRO A 302 8.96 -2.37 17.33
N VAL A 303 9.97 -2.84 16.59
CA VAL A 303 10.46 -2.20 15.35
C VAL A 303 10.35 -3.10 14.13
N LYS A 304 10.26 -4.41 14.33
CA LYS A 304 10.12 -5.38 13.24
C LYS A 304 9.45 -6.66 13.74
N VAL A 305 8.61 -7.28 12.92
CA VAL A 305 8.00 -8.58 13.23
C VAL A 305 8.09 -9.53 12.04
N PHE A 306 8.24 -10.82 12.31
CA PHE A 306 8.09 -11.89 11.34
C PHE A 306 7.20 -12.97 11.95
N ALA A 307 6.31 -13.56 11.16
CA ALA A 307 5.40 -14.59 11.61
C ALA A 307 5.18 -15.67 10.56
N GLU A 308 4.94 -16.88 11.03
CA GLU A 308 4.63 -18.04 10.19
C GLU A 308 3.60 -18.92 10.90
N ALA A 309 2.55 -19.31 10.17
CA ALA A 309 1.49 -20.18 10.64
C ALA A 309 1.64 -21.58 10.06
N ILE A 310 1.06 -22.59 10.71
CA ILE A 310 1.00 -23.94 10.13
C ILE A 310 0.19 -23.94 8.84
N ASN A 311 0.50 -24.89 7.94
CA ASN A 311 -0.40 -25.27 6.86
C ASN A 311 -1.13 -26.56 7.23
N SER A 312 -2.43 -26.64 6.95
CA SER A 312 -3.21 -27.85 7.24
C SER A 312 -4.36 -28.03 6.24
N GLU A 313 -4.54 -29.27 5.79
CA GLU A 313 -5.71 -29.70 5.01
C GLU A 313 -6.95 -29.91 5.91
N ASN A 314 -6.78 -29.91 7.23
CA ASN A 314 -7.89 -30.05 8.16
C ASN A 314 -8.73 -28.77 8.21
N VAL A 315 -9.83 -28.77 7.46
CA VAL A 315 -10.76 -27.63 7.32
C VAL A 315 -11.35 -27.12 8.63
N LYS A 316 -11.28 -27.88 9.73
CA LYS A 316 -11.74 -27.43 11.04
C LYS A 316 -10.75 -26.47 11.70
N ILE A 317 -9.46 -26.60 11.42
CA ILE A 317 -8.41 -25.78 12.04
C ILE A 317 -8.38 -24.40 11.37
N THR A 318 -8.16 -23.37 12.19
CA THR A 318 -7.76 -22.04 11.71
C THR A 318 -6.22 -21.98 11.76
N PRO A 319 -5.53 -21.91 10.61
CA PRO A 319 -4.06 -21.81 10.55
C PRO A 319 -3.50 -20.72 11.44
N ASP A 320 -4.08 -19.52 11.38
CA ASP A 320 -3.66 -18.32 12.10
C ASP A 320 -3.71 -18.43 13.63
N ASP A 321 -4.44 -19.43 14.15
CA ASP A 321 -4.47 -19.74 15.58
C ASP A 321 -3.29 -20.64 16.03
N ASN A 322 -2.43 -21.05 15.10
CA ASN A 322 -1.29 -21.92 15.30
C ASN A 322 -0.06 -21.30 14.62
N ILE A 323 0.48 -20.28 15.26
CA ILE A 323 1.42 -19.32 14.70
C ILE A 323 2.66 -19.16 15.57
N SER A 324 3.81 -19.02 14.91
CA SER A 324 5.09 -18.62 15.53
C SER A 324 5.42 -17.19 15.09
N ILE A 325 5.78 -16.33 16.03
CA ILE A 325 6.02 -14.90 15.82
C ILE A 325 7.34 -14.51 16.49
N ILE A 326 8.17 -13.74 15.78
CA ILE A 326 9.39 -13.13 16.28
C ILE A 326 9.27 -11.61 16.18
N VAL A 327 9.39 -10.91 17.30
CA VAL A 327 9.34 -9.44 17.40
C VAL A 327 10.73 -8.93 17.79
N LYS A 328 11.26 -7.99 17.00
CA LYS A 328 12.49 -7.24 17.32
C LYS A 328 12.12 -5.93 18.00
N LEU A 329 12.81 -5.61 19.08
CA LEU A 329 12.63 -4.38 19.84
C LEU A 329 13.77 -3.38 19.57
N ALA A 330 13.50 -2.09 19.75
CA ALA A 330 14.42 -0.99 19.51
C ALA A 330 15.72 -1.08 20.34
N ASN A 331 15.63 -1.51 21.61
CA ASN A 331 16.79 -1.70 22.48
C ASN A 331 17.63 -2.95 22.15
N GLY A 332 17.30 -3.65 21.06
CA GLY A 332 17.97 -4.87 20.63
C GLY A 332 17.37 -6.16 21.17
N SER A 333 16.41 -6.10 22.10
CA SER A 333 15.73 -7.28 22.64
C SER A 333 14.95 -8.03 21.57
N VAL A 334 14.60 -9.29 21.84
CA VAL A 334 13.79 -10.13 20.95
C VAL A 334 12.70 -10.83 21.74
N GLY A 335 11.46 -10.76 21.25
CA GLY A 335 10.33 -11.52 21.76
C GLY A 335 9.95 -12.65 20.79
N ASN A 336 9.73 -13.84 21.32
CA ASN A 336 9.25 -15.02 20.58
C ASN A 336 7.89 -15.42 21.16
N ILE A 337 6.88 -15.56 20.30
CA ILE A 337 5.54 -16.02 20.68
C ILE A 337 5.21 -17.26 19.86
N VAL A 338 4.88 -18.35 20.52
CA VAL A 338 4.29 -19.54 19.92
C VAL A 338 2.87 -19.66 20.45
N TYR A 339 1.90 -19.35 19.59
CA TYR A 339 0.49 -19.36 19.92
C TYR A 339 -0.19 -20.54 19.24
N LEU A 340 -0.84 -21.41 20.02
CA LEU A 340 -1.34 -22.71 19.57
C LEU A 340 -2.79 -22.92 20.01
N ALA A 341 -3.61 -23.41 19.07
CA ALA A 341 -4.97 -23.86 19.31
C ALA A 341 -5.15 -25.37 19.12
N ASN A 342 -4.13 -26.06 18.60
CA ASN A 342 -4.13 -27.50 18.33
C ASN A 342 -3.51 -28.36 19.46
N GLY A 343 -3.11 -27.74 20.58
CA GLY A 343 -2.53 -28.45 21.72
C GLY A 343 -3.58 -29.06 22.67
N ASP A 344 -3.15 -30.07 23.43
CA ASP A 344 -4.00 -30.73 24.44
C ASP A 344 -4.21 -29.85 25.68
N LYS A 345 -5.44 -29.80 26.21
CA LYS A 345 -5.82 -28.96 27.36
C LYS A 345 -5.18 -29.38 28.68
N GLY A 346 -4.60 -30.58 28.76
CA GLY A 346 -3.82 -31.04 29.92
C GLY A 346 -2.51 -30.27 30.10
N MET A 347 -1.99 -29.63 29.06
CA MET A 347 -0.85 -28.73 29.17
C MET A 347 -1.31 -27.35 29.67
N PRO A 348 -0.66 -26.76 30.70
CA PRO A 348 -0.98 -25.41 31.17
C PRO A 348 -1.01 -24.37 30.05
N LYS A 349 -1.93 -23.39 30.13
CA LYS A 349 -2.20 -22.46 29.03
C LYS A 349 -0.96 -21.65 28.66
N GLU A 350 -0.41 -20.89 29.59
CA GLU A 350 0.66 -19.92 29.33
C GLU A 350 1.97 -20.32 30.03
N LYS A 351 3.08 -20.22 29.29
CA LYS A 351 4.45 -20.34 29.80
C LYS A 351 5.25 -19.18 29.23
N ILE A 352 5.81 -18.34 30.10
CA ILE A 352 6.60 -17.16 29.69
C ILE A 352 7.97 -17.25 30.35
N GLU A 353 9.01 -16.98 29.59
CA GLU A 353 10.40 -17.03 30.03
C GLU A 353 11.12 -15.76 29.57
N VAL A 354 11.81 -15.09 30.49
CA VAL A 354 12.54 -13.84 30.27
C VAL A 354 14.01 -14.10 30.57
N PHE A 355 14.88 -13.98 29.57
CA PHE A 355 16.30 -14.27 29.65
C PHE A 355 17.14 -13.00 29.45
N GLY A 356 18.18 -12.80 30.27
CA GLY A 356 19.17 -11.74 30.07
C GLY A 356 20.13 -11.62 31.24
N ALA A 357 21.34 -11.09 31.02
CA ALA A 357 22.33 -10.82 32.06
C ALA A 357 22.58 -11.99 33.04
N GLY A 358 22.58 -13.23 32.54
CA GLY A 358 22.76 -14.45 33.35
C GLY A 358 21.60 -14.78 34.30
N MET A 359 20.44 -14.15 34.12
CA MET A 359 19.22 -14.35 34.90
C MET A 359 18.09 -14.88 34.02
N ILE A 360 17.17 -15.62 34.64
CA ILE A 360 15.97 -16.15 33.96
C ILE A 360 14.76 -15.97 34.86
N GLY A 361 13.74 -15.27 34.39
CA GLY A 361 12.42 -15.23 35.01
C GLY A 361 11.46 -16.16 34.26
N VAL A 362 10.67 -16.95 34.99
CA VAL A 362 9.70 -17.90 34.42
C VAL A 362 8.34 -17.67 35.06
N ILE A 363 7.29 -17.57 34.24
CA ILE A 363 5.89 -17.46 34.67
C ILE A 363 5.12 -18.69 34.18
N ASN A 364 4.33 -19.31 35.08
CA ASN A 364 3.46 -20.43 34.78
C ASN A 364 2.00 -20.02 34.95
N ASP A 365 1.27 -19.83 33.85
CA ASP A 365 -0.16 -19.44 33.81
C ASP A 365 -0.52 -18.24 34.71
N PHE A 366 0.46 -17.36 34.99
CA PHE A 366 0.41 -16.28 35.98
C PHE A 366 -0.03 -16.70 37.39
N ARG A 367 0.00 -18.01 37.73
CA ARG A 367 -0.33 -18.55 39.06
C ARG A 367 0.90 -18.61 39.96
N ASP A 368 2.05 -18.84 39.35
CA ASP A 368 3.34 -18.88 40.03
C ASP A 368 4.46 -18.52 39.05
N GLY A 369 5.67 -18.42 39.60
CA GLY A 369 6.87 -18.24 38.79
C GLY A 369 8.12 -18.77 39.47
N VAL A 370 9.21 -18.74 38.73
CA VAL A 370 10.53 -19.13 39.20
C VAL A 370 11.55 -18.14 38.66
N PHE A 371 12.48 -17.71 39.51
CA PHE A 371 13.58 -16.86 39.12
C PHE A 371 14.92 -17.58 39.34
N TYR A 372 15.80 -17.51 38.34
CA TYR A 372 17.11 -18.12 38.34
C TYR A 372 18.19 -17.04 38.30
N ARG A 373 19.17 -17.13 39.21
CA ARG A 373 20.35 -16.26 39.22
C ARG A 373 21.51 -16.93 39.94
N GLY A 374 22.69 -16.94 39.32
CA GLY A 374 23.92 -17.48 39.93
C GLY A 374 23.78 -18.93 40.40
N GLY A 375 23.06 -19.77 39.63
CA GLY A 375 22.79 -21.17 39.96
C GLY A 375 21.74 -21.40 41.05
N LYS A 376 21.14 -20.34 41.62
CA LYS A 376 20.07 -20.44 42.62
C LYS A 376 18.70 -20.34 41.98
N VAL A 377 17.71 -20.97 42.63
CA VAL A 377 16.31 -21.00 42.22
C VAL A 377 15.46 -20.33 43.30
N ILE A 378 14.69 -19.31 42.92
CA ILE A 378 13.79 -18.57 43.80
C ILE A 378 12.36 -18.81 43.30
N LYS A 379 11.50 -19.39 44.15
CA LYS A 379 10.08 -19.59 43.81
C LYS A 379 9.31 -18.30 44.06
N LEU A 380 8.48 -17.92 43.09
CA LEU A 380 7.62 -16.74 43.15
C LEU A 380 6.17 -17.19 43.28
N LYS A 381 5.40 -16.48 44.12
CA LYS A 381 3.96 -16.66 44.22
C LYS A 381 3.26 -15.57 43.41
N SER A 382 2.13 -15.91 42.82
CA SER A 382 1.25 -14.96 42.16
C SER A 382 -0.18 -15.17 42.65
N ASN A 383 -0.95 -14.09 42.76
CA ASN A 383 -2.34 -14.13 43.22
C ASN A 383 -3.34 -13.88 42.08
N GLY A 384 -2.90 -13.94 40.82
CA GLY A 384 -3.78 -13.78 39.66
C GLY A 384 -3.07 -13.21 38.43
N LYS A 385 -3.85 -12.98 37.37
CA LYS A 385 -3.38 -12.46 36.08
C LYS A 385 -3.22 -10.92 36.03
N GLY A 386 -3.36 -10.23 37.15
CA GLY A 386 -3.21 -8.77 37.22
C GLY A 386 -4.49 -7.95 37.04
N HIS A 387 -5.67 -8.57 36.83
CA HIS A 387 -6.92 -7.81 36.57
C HIS A 387 -7.30 -6.87 37.72
N ARG A 388 -7.14 -7.33 38.96
CA ARG A 388 -7.45 -6.49 40.12
C ARG A 388 -6.42 -5.36 40.25
N GLU A 389 -5.16 -5.68 40.02
CA GLU A 389 -4.03 -4.77 40.07
C GLU A 389 -4.14 -3.67 39.01
N GLU A 390 -4.49 -4.04 37.77
CA GLU A 390 -4.77 -3.13 36.65
C GLU A 390 -5.85 -2.10 37.00
N ILE A 391 -7.00 -2.55 37.53
CA ILE A 391 -8.08 -1.65 37.94
C ILE A 391 -7.66 -0.74 39.09
N ILE A 392 -6.89 -1.25 40.05
CA ILE A 392 -6.38 -0.41 41.15
C ILE A 392 -5.43 0.66 40.61
N ARG A 393 -4.46 0.29 39.77
CA ARG A 393 -3.50 1.23 39.16
C ARG A 393 -4.20 2.29 38.32
N PHE A 394 -5.23 1.89 37.59
CA PHE A 394 -6.09 2.83 36.85
C PHE A 394 -6.75 3.85 37.79
N LEU A 395 -7.49 3.38 38.80
CA LEU A 395 -8.23 4.24 39.71
C LEU A 395 -7.29 5.19 40.47
N ASP A 396 -6.10 4.72 40.84
CA ASP A 396 -5.09 5.54 41.50
C ASP A 396 -4.54 6.63 40.58
N SER A 397 -4.27 6.30 39.31
CA SER A 397 -3.78 7.26 38.32
C SER A 397 -4.80 8.37 38.06
N VAL A 398 -6.09 7.99 37.93
CA VAL A 398 -7.20 8.95 37.78
C VAL A 398 -7.33 9.87 39.00
N LYS A 399 -7.22 9.33 40.22
CA LYS A 399 -7.35 10.13 41.45
C LYS A 399 -6.20 11.11 41.64
N LYS A 400 -4.98 10.73 41.25
CA LYS A 400 -3.77 11.53 41.43
C LYS A 400 -3.52 12.51 40.28
N GLY A 401 -4.15 12.29 39.12
CA GLY A 401 -3.84 13.01 37.90
C GLY A 401 -2.50 12.58 37.28
N ASP A 402 -2.07 11.35 37.57
CA ASP A 402 -0.85 10.77 37.00
C ASP A 402 -1.07 10.35 35.54
N GLU A 403 0.02 10.05 34.82
CA GLU A 403 -0.06 9.50 33.47
C GLU A 403 -0.73 8.10 33.46
N SER A 404 -1.24 7.70 32.30
CA SER A 404 -1.80 6.36 32.10
C SER A 404 -0.76 5.27 32.44
N PRO A 405 -1.13 4.21 33.18
CA PRO A 405 -0.22 3.09 33.49
C PRO A 405 0.40 2.41 32.25
N ILE A 406 -0.31 2.45 31.13
CA ILE A 406 0.21 2.06 29.81
C ILE A 406 0.15 3.29 28.91
N SER A 407 1.28 3.66 28.29
CA SER A 407 1.31 4.82 27.40
C SER A 407 0.48 4.59 26.14
N PHE A 408 -0.18 5.64 25.64
CA PHE A 408 -0.95 5.55 24.39
C PHE A 408 -0.09 5.09 23.21
N ARG A 409 1.20 5.49 23.18
CA ARG A 409 2.15 5.02 22.18
C ARG A 409 2.36 3.51 22.23
N SER A 410 2.53 2.93 23.43
CA SER A 410 2.63 1.47 23.60
C SER A 410 1.38 0.75 23.07
N VAL A 411 0.19 1.27 23.38
CA VAL A 411 -1.09 0.74 22.88
C VAL A 411 -1.12 0.77 21.35
N CYS A 412 -0.79 1.89 20.72
CA CYS A 412 -0.73 2.01 19.26
C CYS A 412 0.29 1.06 18.63
N LEU A 413 1.48 0.92 19.22
CA LEU A 413 2.51 0.00 18.74
C LEU A 413 2.09 -1.46 18.88
N THR A 414 1.44 -1.83 19.99
CA THR A 414 0.85 -3.16 20.16
C THR A 414 -0.16 -3.47 19.06
N THR A 415 -1.10 -2.56 18.81
CA THR A 415 -2.11 -2.72 17.76
C THR A 415 -1.49 -2.74 16.36
N LEU A 416 -0.53 -1.86 16.07
CA LEU A 416 0.16 -1.87 14.78
C LEU A 416 0.91 -3.19 14.57
N THR A 417 1.55 -3.71 15.62
CA THR A 417 2.27 -4.98 15.56
C THR A 417 1.35 -6.14 15.20
N THR A 418 0.12 -6.20 15.72
CA THR A 418 -0.84 -7.26 15.33
C THR A 418 -1.22 -7.19 13.87
N PHE A 419 -1.42 -6.00 13.31
CA PHE A 419 -1.63 -5.84 11.86
C PHE A 419 -0.39 -6.22 11.06
N ARG A 420 0.81 -5.87 11.53
CA ARG A 420 2.07 -6.27 10.88
C ARG A 420 2.34 -7.77 10.93
N ILE A 421 1.82 -8.49 11.93
CA ILE A 421 1.84 -9.96 11.95
C ILE A 421 1.01 -10.52 10.79
N ILE A 422 -0.20 -9.98 10.57
CA ILE A 422 -1.06 -10.39 9.45
C ILE A 422 -0.38 -10.07 8.11
N ASP A 423 0.23 -8.89 7.96
CA ASP A 423 1.03 -8.54 6.78
C ASP A 423 2.19 -9.51 6.58
N SER A 424 2.87 -9.94 7.64
CA SER A 424 3.96 -10.91 7.57
C SER A 424 3.49 -12.28 7.07
N LEU A 425 2.34 -12.76 7.55
CA LEU A 425 1.76 -14.02 7.08
C LEU A 425 1.39 -13.95 5.59
N ARG A 426 0.81 -12.82 5.17
CA ARG A 426 0.38 -12.61 3.78
C ARG A 426 1.56 -12.51 2.81
N THR A 427 2.61 -11.80 3.21
CA THR A 427 3.78 -11.55 2.35
C THR A 427 4.87 -12.62 2.45
N GLY A 428 4.88 -13.41 3.52
CA GLY A 428 5.98 -14.32 3.85
C GLY A 428 7.27 -13.59 4.22
N LEU A 429 7.22 -12.29 4.52
CA LEU A 429 8.40 -11.45 4.76
C LEU A 429 8.30 -10.69 6.09
N PRO A 430 9.45 -10.37 6.74
CA PRO A 430 9.47 -9.52 7.92
C PRO A 430 8.90 -8.13 7.64
N GLN A 431 8.10 -7.60 8.57
CA GLN A 431 7.42 -6.32 8.47
C GLN A 431 8.00 -5.30 9.45
N ILE A 432 8.17 -4.06 8.97
CA ILE A 432 8.63 -2.93 9.80
C ILE A 432 7.45 -2.35 10.59
N ILE A 433 7.73 -2.00 11.84
CA ILE A 433 6.78 -1.36 12.76
C ILE A 433 7.29 0.06 12.98
N SER A 434 6.58 1.04 12.43
CA SER A 434 6.84 2.47 12.64
C SER A 434 5.51 3.21 12.68
N LEU A 435 5.33 4.06 13.70
CA LEU A 435 4.25 5.05 13.75
C LEU A 435 4.66 6.38 13.12
N ASP A 436 5.96 6.57 12.90
CA ASP A 436 6.54 7.79 12.35
C ASP A 436 6.65 7.59 10.82
N VAL A 437 5.92 8.42 10.06
CA VAL A 437 5.85 8.42 8.59
C VAL A 437 6.89 9.33 8.00
#